data_AF-A0A0E2DB06-F1
#
_entry.id   AF-A0A0E2DB06-F1
#
_cell.length_a   1.000
_cell.length_b   1.000
_cell.length_c   1.000
_cell.angle_alpha   90.00
_cell.angle_beta   90.00
_cell.angle_gamma   90.00
#
_symmetry.space_group_name_H-M   'P 1'
#
loop_
_entity.id
_entity.type
_entity.pdbx_description
1 polymer ?
#
loop_
_entity_poly.entity_id
_entity_poly.type
_entity_poly.pdbx_seq_one_letter_code
_entity_poly.pdbx_strand_id
1 'polypeptide(L)'
;MSNSSSILPIQAAELIGNRDGKVFSLPLLAYKIQEDVDQLTYIEALSYGIIGKGKNMDEATEDFIETMKLYIQKLASTSKIISLTPSDPEKINIFKELYLKDKLSNLKSTSSLSSIDTLKKLDPTNLQLAI
;
A
#
# COMPACT_ATOMS: atom_id res chain seq x y z
N MET A 1 3.79 -28.37 0.26
CA MET A 1 2.75 -27.80 1.13
C MET A 1 3.10 -26.33 1.28
N SER A 2 2.44 -25.47 0.53
CA SER A 2 2.62 -24.02 0.61
C SER A 2 1.81 -23.52 1.80
N ASN A 3 2.48 -23.27 2.93
CA ASN A 3 1.90 -22.48 4.00
C ASN A 3 1.77 -21.05 3.45
N SER A 4 0.66 -20.74 2.77
CA SER A 4 0.31 -19.35 2.48
C SER A 4 -0.06 -18.74 3.82
N SER A 5 0.87 -18.02 4.44
CA SER A 5 0.61 -17.28 5.67
C SER A 5 -0.60 -16.37 5.43
N SER A 6 -1.73 -16.70 6.04
CA SER A 6 -3.00 -15.99 5.79
C SER A 6 -2.89 -14.55 6.25
N ILE A 7 -2.99 -13.62 5.30
CA ILE A 7 -3.00 -12.19 5.57
C ILE A 7 -4.39 -11.81 6.10
N LEU A 8 -4.41 -11.14 7.26
CA LEU A 8 -5.60 -10.58 7.87
C LEU A 8 -5.58 -9.07 7.63
N PRO A 9 -6.28 -8.57 6.61
CA PRO A 9 -6.13 -7.19 6.22
C PRO A 9 -6.99 -6.29 7.14
N ILE A 10 -6.41 -5.16 7.53
CA ILE A 10 -7.01 -4.21 8.48
C ILE A 10 -7.57 -3.02 7.71
N GLN A 11 -6.73 -2.38 6.88
CA GLN A 11 -7.08 -1.14 6.21
C GLN A 11 -6.29 -1.00 4.91
N ALA A 12 -6.94 -0.41 3.90
CA ALA A 12 -6.32 -0.01 2.64
C ALA A 12 -6.44 1.50 2.47
N ALA A 13 -5.34 2.17 2.14
CA ALA A 13 -5.29 3.61 1.92
C ALA A 13 -4.35 3.97 0.77
N GLU A 14 -4.55 5.15 0.18
CA GLU A 14 -3.62 5.70 -0.81
C GLU A 14 -2.96 6.94 -0.24
N LEU A 15 -1.62 6.97 -0.29
CA LEU A 15 -0.88 8.21 -0.10
C LEU A 15 -0.78 8.91 -1.46
N ILE A 16 -1.47 10.03 -1.59
CA ILE A 16 -1.50 10.82 -2.82
C ILE A 16 -0.52 11.98 -2.68
N GLY A 17 0.41 12.08 -3.63
CA GLY A 17 1.26 13.25 -3.78
C GLY A 17 1.03 13.95 -5.10
N ASN A 18 1.29 15.25 -5.13
CA ASN A 18 1.22 16.06 -6.33
C ASN A 18 2.56 16.78 -6.49
N ARG A 19 3.19 16.61 -7.66
CA ARG A 19 4.37 17.36 -8.03
C ARG A 19 4.18 17.90 -9.45
N ASP A 20 4.23 19.22 -9.59
CA ASP A 20 4.13 19.91 -10.88
C ASP A 20 2.90 19.49 -11.71
N GLY A 21 1.76 19.24 -11.03
CA GLY A 21 0.52 18.80 -11.66
C GLY A 21 0.45 17.30 -11.97
N LYS A 22 1.54 16.55 -11.76
CA LYS A 22 1.54 15.10 -11.83
C LYS A 22 1.16 14.52 -10.47
N VAL A 23 0.02 13.86 -10.44
CA VAL A 23 -0.45 13.12 -9.25
C VAL A 23 0.21 11.74 -9.25
N PHE A 24 0.83 11.37 -8.14
CA PHE A 24 1.26 10.01 -7.87
C PHE A 24 0.45 9.44 -6.71
N SER A 25 0.08 8.16 -6.82
CA SER A 25 -0.56 7.39 -5.76
C SER A 25 0.41 6.33 -5.28
N LEU A 26 0.50 6.17 -3.97
CA LEU A 26 1.20 5.07 -3.33
C LEU A 26 0.18 4.22 -2.54
N PRO A 27 -0.18 3.03 -3.05
CA PRO A 27 -1.10 2.13 -2.36
C PRO A 27 -0.45 1.56 -1.09
N LEU A 28 -1.10 1.76 0.03
CA LEU A 28 -0.70 1.29 1.35
C LEU A 28 -1.70 0.23 1.85
N LEU A 29 -1.18 -0.87 2.38
CA LEU A 29 -1.98 -1.91 3.02
C LEU A 29 -1.50 -2.10 4.47
N ALA A 30 -2.42 -1.98 5.42
CA ALA A 30 -2.22 -2.37 6.80
C ALA A 30 -2.81 -3.76 7.03
N TYR A 31 -2.04 -4.68 7.62
CA TYR A 31 -2.46 -6.07 7.82
C TYR A 31 -1.76 -6.73 9.00
N LYS A 32 -2.29 -7.88 9.41
CA LYS A 32 -1.61 -8.84 10.30
C LYS A 32 -1.39 -10.15 9.58
N ILE A 33 -0.50 -10.97 10.11
CA ILE A 33 -0.30 -12.33 9.63
C ILE A 33 -0.91 -13.28 10.68
N GLN A 34 -1.81 -14.16 10.26
CA GLN A 34 -2.59 -14.98 11.19
C GLN A 34 -1.72 -15.90 12.06
N GLU A 35 -0.64 -16.43 11.49
CA GLU A 35 0.30 -17.33 12.17
C GLU A 35 1.48 -16.60 12.84
N ASP A 36 1.47 -15.27 12.84
CA ASP A 36 2.55 -14.50 13.48
C ASP A 36 2.45 -14.61 15.00
N VAL A 37 3.48 -15.21 15.60
CA VAL A 37 3.57 -15.42 17.05
C VAL A 37 3.61 -14.09 17.80
N ASP A 38 4.23 -13.07 17.20
CA ASP A 38 4.39 -11.75 17.80
C ASP A 38 3.16 -10.86 17.58
N GLN A 39 2.17 -11.33 16.79
CA GLN A 39 0.90 -10.68 16.50
C GLN A 39 1.06 -9.23 16.02
N LEU A 40 2.11 -8.99 15.22
CA LEU A 40 2.47 -7.67 14.76
C LEU A 40 1.47 -7.14 13.74
N THR A 41 1.41 -5.81 13.70
CA THR A 41 0.75 -5.04 12.66
C THR A 41 1.81 -4.62 11.65
N TYR A 42 1.51 -4.79 10.37
CA TYR A 42 2.37 -4.44 9.26
C TYR A 42 1.70 -3.34 8.44
N ILE A 43 2.49 -2.39 7.97
CA ILE A 43 2.08 -1.39 6.97
C ILE A 43 3.04 -1.52 5.80
N GLU A 44 2.49 -1.68 4.59
CA GLU A 44 3.30 -1.92 3.41
C GLU A 44 2.89 -1.01 2.25
N ALA A 45 3.89 -0.37 1.64
CA ALA A 45 3.76 0.32 0.37
C ALA A 45 3.91 -0.66 -0.78
N LEU A 46 2.79 -1.04 -1.39
CA LEU A 46 2.71 -2.21 -2.27
C LEU A 46 3.54 -2.06 -3.55
N SER A 47 3.65 -0.85 -4.07
CA SER A 47 4.41 -0.59 -5.30
C SER A 47 5.91 -0.81 -5.15
N TYR A 48 6.43 -0.81 -3.92
CA TYR A 48 7.86 -0.84 -3.64
C TYR A 48 8.29 -1.90 -2.62
N GLY A 49 7.35 -2.66 -2.06
CA GLY A 49 7.63 -3.67 -1.04
C GLY A 49 8.25 -3.09 0.23
N ILE A 50 8.00 -1.80 0.52
CA ILE A 50 8.53 -1.14 1.71
C ILE A 50 7.58 -1.40 2.86
N ILE A 51 8.09 -1.95 3.96
CA ILE A 51 7.30 -2.43 5.09
C ILE A 51 7.75 -1.74 6.37
N GLY A 52 6.79 -1.36 7.21
CA GLY A 52 7.00 -1.11 8.64
C GLY A 52 6.18 -2.08 9.48
N LYS A 53 6.64 -2.36 10.69
CA LYS A 53 6.01 -3.30 11.63
C LYS A 53 6.03 -2.78 13.05
N GLY A 54 5.01 -3.15 13.83
CA GLY A 54 4.91 -2.77 15.24
C GLY A 54 3.83 -3.57 15.97
N LYS A 55 3.76 -3.46 17.29
CA LYS A 55 2.71 -4.17 18.07
C LYS A 55 1.31 -3.59 17.81
N ASN A 56 1.24 -2.35 17.35
CA ASN A 56 0.02 -1.63 17.02
C ASN A 56 0.25 -0.78 15.76
N MET A 57 -0.81 -0.08 15.32
CA MET A 57 -0.78 0.74 14.11
C MET A 57 0.21 1.92 14.21
N ASP A 58 0.33 2.53 15.39
CA ASP A 58 1.19 3.69 15.59
C ASP A 58 2.67 3.28 15.47
N GLU A 59 3.07 2.22 16.18
CA GLU A 59 4.43 1.66 16.08
C GLU A 59 4.75 1.21 14.65
N ALA A 60 3.81 0.54 13.97
CA ALA A 60 4.01 0.12 12.58
C ALA A 60 4.15 1.31 11.61
N THR A 61 3.46 2.42 11.91
CA THR A 61 3.55 3.66 11.13
C THR A 61 4.89 4.35 11.35
N GLU A 62 5.36 4.42 12.59
CA GLU A 62 6.66 5.00 12.93
C GLU A 62 7.79 4.24 12.24
N ASP A 63 7.79 2.90 12.33
CA ASP A 63 8.77 2.04 11.67
C ASP A 63 8.71 2.15 10.14
N PHE A 64 7.51 2.26 9.57
CA PHE A 64 7.33 2.48 8.13
C PHE A 64 7.94 3.82 7.68
N ILE A 65 7.69 4.90 8.43
CA ILE A 65 8.25 6.22 8.15
C ILE A 65 9.78 6.20 8.26
N GLU A 66 10.33 5.54 9.28
CA GLU A 66 11.78 5.39 9.44
C GLU A 66 12.40 4.62 8.27
N THR A 67 11.78 3.50 7.87
CA THR A 67 12.22 2.71 6.73
C THR A 67 12.22 3.54 5.44
N MET A 68 11.16 4.31 5.19
CA MET A 68 11.08 5.23 4.05
C MET A 68 12.20 6.28 4.08
N LYS A 69 12.50 6.87 5.25
CA LYS A 69 13.60 7.83 5.40
C LYS A 69 14.95 7.20 5.06
N LEU A 70 15.20 5.97 5.52
CA LEU A 70 16.43 5.25 5.22
C LEU A 70 16.59 4.98 3.72
N TYR A 71 15.51 4.62 3.02
CA TYR A 71 15.53 4.47 1.56
C TYR A 71 15.87 5.77 0.85
N ILE A 72 15.27 6.89 1.26
CA ILE A 72 15.54 8.22 0.68
C ILE A 72 17.01 8.63 0.92
N GLN A 73 17.53 8.42 2.13
CA GLN A 73 18.92 8.68 2.45
C GLN A 73 19.87 7.78 1.64
N LYS A 74 19.48 6.53 1.40
CA LYS A 74 20.25 5.61 0.58
C LYS A 74 20.31 6.06 -0.87
N LEU A 75 19.19 6.51 -1.43
CA LEU A 75 19.12 7.10 -2.77
C LEU A 75 20.03 8.32 -2.90
N ALA A 76 20.06 9.19 -1.88
CA ALA A 76 20.91 10.39 -1.88
C ALA A 76 22.42 10.09 -1.75
N SER A 77 22.78 8.91 -1.23
CA SER A 77 24.18 8.55 -0.91
C SER A 77 24.82 7.60 -1.92
N THR A 78 24.12 7.21 -2.99
CA THR A 78 24.67 6.30 -3.99
C THR A 78 24.24 6.68 -5.40
N SER A 79 25.18 6.57 -6.35
CA SER A 79 24.90 6.69 -7.79
C SER A 79 24.44 5.36 -8.41
N LYS A 80 24.38 4.28 -7.63
CA LYS A 80 23.92 2.97 -8.10
C LYS A 80 22.39 2.92 -8.17
N ILE A 81 21.88 2.23 -9.18
CA ILE A 81 20.44 1.97 -9.32
C ILE A 81 20.00 1.10 -8.13
N ILE A 82 19.01 1.58 -7.37
CA ILE A 82 18.35 0.80 -6.32
C ILE A 82 17.09 0.20 -6.95
N SER A 83 17.06 -1.12 -7.09
CA SER A 83 15.88 -1.83 -7.54
C SER A 83 14.97 -2.14 -6.35
N LEU A 84 13.71 -1.70 -6.44
CA LEU A 84 12.67 -2.04 -5.47
C LEU A 84 11.76 -3.08 -6.11
N THR A 85 11.35 -4.08 -5.34
CA THR A 85 10.48 -5.15 -5.83
C THR A 85 9.07 -4.91 -5.28
N PRO A 86 8.04 -4.83 -6.13
CA PRO A 86 6.67 -4.72 -5.68
C PRO A 86 6.27 -5.90 -4.78
N SER A 87 5.26 -5.66 -3.95
CA SER A 87 4.66 -6.69 -3.10
C SER A 87 3.97 -7.79 -3.93
N ASP A 88 3.71 -8.92 -3.28
CA ASP A 88 3.02 -10.05 -3.87
C ASP A 88 1.66 -9.63 -4.49
N PRO A 89 1.33 -10.09 -5.72
CA PRO A 89 0.03 -9.87 -6.34
C PRO A 89 -1.17 -10.16 -5.44
N GLU A 90 -1.07 -11.11 -4.51
CA GLU A 90 -2.12 -11.40 -3.53
C GLU A 90 -2.45 -10.17 -2.67
N LYS A 91 -1.43 -9.48 -2.14
CA LYS A 91 -1.60 -8.26 -1.34
C LYS A 91 -2.21 -7.12 -2.15
N ILE A 92 -1.86 -7.03 -3.43
CA ILE A 92 -2.42 -6.04 -4.35
C ILE A 92 -3.92 -6.30 -4.57
N ASN A 93 -4.32 -7.56 -4.74
CA ASN A 93 -5.73 -7.92 -4.88
C ASN A 93 -6.52 -7.62 -3.59
N ILE A 94 -5.97 -7.98 -2.43
CA ILE A 94 -6.55 -7.64 -1.12
C ILE A 94 -6.74 -6.12 -0.97
N PHE A 95 -5.73 -5.33 -1.34
CA PHE A 95 -5.84 -3.88 -1.35
C PHE A 95 -6.96 -3.40 -2.26
N LYS A 96 -7.03 -3.88 -3.51
CA LYS A 96 -8.07 -3.49 -4.47
C LYS A 96 -9.47 -3.79 -3.91
N GLU A 97 -9.67 -4.96 -3.32
CA GLU A 97 -10.95 -5.37 -2.73
C GLU A 97 -11.36 -4.48 -1.56
N LEU A 98 -10.46 -4.26 -0.59
CA LEU A 98 -10.73 -3.40 0.57
C LEU A 98 -10.98 -1.95 0.16
N TYR A 99 -10.11 -1.40 -0.69
CA TYR A 99 -10.20 -0.03 -1.12
C TYR A 99 -11.51 0.24 -1.90
N LEU A 100 -11.90 -0.68 -2.79
CA LEU A 100 -13.19 -0.58 -3.48
C LEU A 100 -14.37 -0.70 -2.51
N LYS A 101 -14.31 -1.62 -1.54
CA LYS A 101 -15.36 -1.79 -0.54
C LYS A 101 -15.56 -0.52 0.30
N ASP A 102 -14.47 0.12 0.72
CA ASP A 102 -14.50 1.37 1.48
C ASP A 102 -14.97 2.56 0.64
N LYS A 103 -14.58 2.64 -0.64
CA LYS A 103 -15.13 3.66 -1.54
C LYS A 103 -16.62 3.45 -1.79
N LEU A 104 -17.07 2.20 -1.96
CA LEU A 104 -18.47 1.86 -2.20
C LEU A 104 -19.34 2.09 -0.96
N SER A 105 -18.84 1.81 0.25
CA SER A 105 -19.56 2.11 1.49
C SER A 105 -19.72 3.62 1.67
N ASN A 106 -18.67 4.39 1.38
CA ASN A 106 -18.70 5.86 1.40
C ASN A 106 -19.58 6.46 0.28
N LEU A 107 -19.76 5.77 -0.86
CA LEU A 107 -20.67 6.17 -1.94
C LEU A 107 -22.13 5.78 -1.68
N LYS A 108 -22.40 4.71 -0.93
CA LYS A 108 -23.77 4.38 -0.50
C LYS A 108 -24.36 5.43 0.45
N SER A 109 -23.51 6.23 1.12
CA SER A 109 -23.93 7.44 1.84
C SER A 109 -24.15 8.67 0.94
N THR A 110 -23.71 8.65 -0.32
CA THR A 110 -23.80 9.77 -1.28
C THR A 110 -24.10 9.23 -2.68
N SER A 111 -25.37 9.00 -2.96
CA SER A 111 -25.90 8.44 -4.21
C SER A 111 -25.40 9.10 -5.50
N SER A 112 -24.68 8.35 -6.37
CA SER A 112 -24.90 8.31 -7.84
C SER A 112 -24.20 7.09 -8.49
N LEU A 113 -24.94 6.31 -9.29
CA LEU A 113 -24.54 5.01 -9.85
C LEU A 113 -23.53 5.08 -11.02
N SER A 114 -23.30 6.24 -11.62
CA SER A 114 -22.47 6.39 -12.84
C SER A 114 -20.96 6.30 -12.60
N SER A 115 -20.50 6.43 -11.36
CA SER A 115 -19.07 6.51 -11.00
C SER A 115 -18.41 5.15 -10.78
N ILE A 116 -19.21 4.08 -10.66
CA ILE A 116 -18.75 2.73 -10.26
C ILE A 116 -18.07 2.00 -11.43
N ASP A 117 -18.57 2.13 -12.66
CA ASP A 117 -17.98 1.49 -13.84
C ASP A 117 -16.67 2.13 -14.31
N THR A 118 -16.45 3.40 -13.95
CA THR A 118 -15.21 4.13 -14.24
C THR A 118 -14.07 3.71 -13.30
N LEU A 119 -14.39 3.41 -12.04
CA LEU A 119 -13.40 3.00 -11.02
C LEU A 119 -12.84 1.59 -11.26
N LYS A 120 -13.62 0.68 -11.85
CA LYS A 120 -13.15 -0.67 -12.24
C LYS A 120 -12.12 -0.66 -13.38
N LYS A 121 -11.99 0.45 -14.11
CA LYS A 121 -11.06 0.60 -15.24
C LYS A 121 -9.73 1.27 -14.85
N LEU A 122 -9.61 1.81 -13.64
CA LEU A 122 -8.37 2.38 -13.15
C LEU A 122 -7.48 1.24 -12.64
N ASP A 123 -6.32 1.05 -13.26
CA ASP A 123 -5.31 0.14 -12.75
C ASP A 123 -4.36 0.90 -11.81
N PRO A 124 -4.50 0.77 -10.48
CA PRO A 124 -3.74 1.55 -9.50
C PRO A 124 -2.24 1.20 -9.47
N THR A 125 -1.83 0.17 -10.21
CA THR A 125 -0.45 -0.33 -10.28
C THR A 125 0.41 0.30 -11.39
N ASN A 126 -0.16 1.12 -12.28
CA ASN A 126 0.61 1.77 -13.35
C ASN A 126 1.34 3.03 -12.86
N LEU A 127 2.52 2.82 -12.28
CA LEU A 127 3.50 3.87 -12.01
C LEU A 127 4.55 3.90 -13.14
N GLN A 128 4.54 4.93 -13.98
CA GLN A 128 5.71 5.32 -14.77
C GLN A 128 6.40 6.48 -14.06
N LEU A 129 7.53 6.20 -13.41
CA LEU A 129 8.47 7.23 -12.98
C LEU A 129 9.27 7.68 -14.20
N ALA A 130 8.89 8.80 -14.79
CA ALA A 130 9.77 9.54 -15.68
C ALA A 130 10.70 10.40 -14.82
N ILE A 131 12.01 10.12 -14.90
CA ILE A 131 13.08 10.98 -14.38
C ILE A 131 13.26 12.13 -15.37
#